data_AF-A0AAE1W015-F1
#
_entry.id   AF-A0AAE1W015-F1
#
_cell.length_a   1.000
_cell.length_b   1.000
_cell.length_c   1.000
_cell.angle_alpha   90.00
_cell.angle_beta   90.00
_cell.angle_gamma   90.00
#
_symmetry.space_group_name_H-M   'P 1'
#
loop_
_entity.id
_entity.type
_entity.pdbx_description
1 polymer ?
#
loop_
_entity_poly.entity_id
_entity_poly.type
_entity_poly.pdbx_seq_one_letter_code
_entity_poly.pdbx_strand_id
1 'polypeptide(L)'
;MPSKINLESILVSIDNFFNRYPFFVATVVFIWLVVIPLTEEYFQKYKFISAINAFKKLQEDPNSQLLDIRDSKSVAYLGSPNLKILNKSVVQVEFREGDEDGFLKRILETLREPLILLFVL
;
A
#
# COMPACT_ATOMS: atom_id res chain seq x y z
N MET A 1 -14.99 -46.24 17.60
CA MET A 1 -14.53 -45.83 18.94
C MET A 1 -13.74 -44.54 18.79
N PRO A 2 -14.04 -43.46 19.53
CA PRO A 2 -13.36 -42.19 19.36
C PRO A 2 -11.98 -42.26 20.04
N SER A 3 -10.93 -41.97 19.29
CA SER A 3 -9.56 -41.87 19.79
C SER A 3 -9.46 -40.79 20.87
N LYS A 4 -9.20 -41.18 22.12
CA LYS A 4 -8.88 -40.25 23.21
C LYS A 4 -7.60 -39.50 22.84
N ILE A 5 -7.72 -38.19 22.66
CA ILE A 5 -6.57 -37.29 22.46
C ILE A 5 -5.74 -37.30 23.75
N ASN A 6 -4.45 -37.62 23.65
CA ASN A 6 -3.54 -37.69 24.79
C ASN A 6 -2.71 -36.40 24.86
N LEU A 7 -3.03 -35.54 25.82
CA LEU A 7 -2.46 -34.19 25.96
C LEU A 7 -0.96 -34.22 26.25
N GLU A 8 -0.49 -35.18 27.04
CA GLU A 8 0.94 -35.35 27.37
C GLU A 8 1.78 -35.65 26.13
N SER A 9 1.27 -36.54 25.27
CA SER A 9 1.93 -36.89 24.01
C SER A 9 2.03 -35.70 23.05
N ILE A 10 1.00 -34.85 23.04
CA ILE A 10 1.01 -33.61 22.25
C ILE A 10 2.05 -32.64 22.79
N LEU A 11 2.11 -32.44 24.12
CA LEU A 11 3.07 -31.52 24.74
C LEU A 11 4.52 -31.93 24.45
N VAL A 12 4.83 -33.22 24.61
CA VAL A 12 6.17 -33.77 24.32
C VAL A 12 6.50 -33.63 22.84
N SER A 13 5.52 -33.80 21.96
CA SER A 13 5.73 -33.62 20.52
C SER A 13 6.05 -32.17 20.15
N ILE A 14 5.41 -31.19 20.80
CA ILE A 14 5.69 -29.76 20.59
C ILE A 14 7.09 -29.40 21.08
N ASP A 15 7.46 -29.83 22.29
CA ASP A 15 8.77 -29.53 22.87
C ASP A 15 9.91 -30.15 22.04
N ASN A 16 9.72 -31.38 21.58
CA ASN A 16 10.67 -32.04 20.69
C ASN A 16 10.79 -31.32 19.34
N PHE A 17 9.69 -30.80 18.79
CA PHE A 17 9.71 -30.02 17.55
C PHE A 17 10.51 -28.72 17.71
N PHE A 18 10.33 -28.00 18.82
CA PHE A 18 11.05 -26.74 19.07
C PHE A 18 12.55 -26.96 19.24
N ASN A 19 12.94 -28.03 19.94
CA ASN A 19 14.34 -28.40 20.11
C ASN A 19 14.98 -28.91 18.82
N ARG A 20 14.23 -29.60 17.96
CA ARG A 20 14.74 -30.14 16.70
C ARG A 20 14.84 -29.10 15.58
N TYR A 21 13.98 -28.09 15.58
CA TYR A 21 13.96 -27.04 14.55
C TYR A 21 13.97 -25.62 15.14
N PRO A 22 15.00 -25.26 15.94
CA PRO A 22 15.04 -23.99 16.65
C PRO A 22 15.04 -22.79 15.70
N PHE A 23 15.73 -22.89 14.56
CA PHE A 23 15.76 -21.82 13.56
C PHE A 23 14.42 -21.59 12.86
N PHE A 24 13.68 -22.67 12.54
CA PHE A 24 12.36 -22.54 11.92
C PHE A 24 11.40 -21.79 12.85
N VAL A 25 11.37 -22.20 14.12
CA VAL A 25 10.54 -21.55 15.15
C VAL A 25 10.96 -20.08 15.32
N ALA A 26 12.26 -19.81 15.44
CA ALA A 26 12.78 -18.45 15.56
C ALA A 26 12.38 -17.56 14.36
N THR A 27 12.44 -18.08 13.13
CA THR A 27 12.02 -17.36 11.93
C THR A 27 10.52 -17.05 11.95
N VAL A 28 9.67 -18.03 12.27
CA VAL A 28 8.21 -17.82 12.34
C VAL A 28 7.87 -16.79 13.42
N VAL A 29 8.50 -16.88 14.58
CA VAL A 29 8.33 -15.92 15.68
C VAL A 29 8.80 -14.52 15.29
N PHE A 30 9.94 -14.41 14.60
CA PHE A 30 10.45 -13.13 14.09
C PHE A 30 9.50 -12.50 13.05
N ILE A 31 8.97 -13.30 12.12
CA ILE A 31 7.99 -12.82 11.15
C ILE A 31 6.75 -12.28 11.87
N TRP A 32 6.25 -13.01 12.87
CA TRP A 32 5.05 -12.62 13.61
C TRP A 32 5.25 -11.37 14.47
N LEU A 33 6.38 -11.27 15.17
CA LEU A 33 6.65 -10.16 16.10
C LEU A 33 7.25 -8.91 15.45
N VAL A 34 7.89 -9.03 14.29
CA VAL A 34 8.62 -7.91 13.66
C VAL A 34 8.11 -7.64 12.27
N VAL A 35 8.12 -8.63 11.38
CA VAL A 35 7.81 -8.39 9.97
C VAL A 35 6.36 -7.94 9.79
N ILE A 36 5.39 -8.66 10.38
CA ILE A 36 3.97 -8.31 10.29
C ILE A 36 3.70 -6.89 10.82
N PRO A 37 4.03 -6.54 12.08
CA PRO A 37 3.74 -5.20 12.59
C PRO A 37 4.49 -4.10 11.82
N LEU A 38 5.74 -4.35 11.39
CA LEU A 38 6.49 -3.38 10.59
C LEU A 38 5.84 -3.17 9.22
N THR A 39 5.38 -4.24 8.58
CA THR A 39 4.65 -4.13 7.30
C THR A 39 3.31 -3.43 7.49
N GLU A 40 2.55 -3.75 8.54
CA GLU A 40 1.30 -3.04 8.83
C GLU A 40 1.54 -1.55 9.07
N GLU A 41 2.53 -1.16 9.87
CA GLU A 41 2.87 0.25 10.10
C GLU A 41 3.30 0.96 8.81
N TYR A 42 4.16 0.32 8.01
CA TYR A 42 4.62 0.88 6.73
C TYR A 42 3.47 1.01 5.72
N PHE A 43 2.59 0.02 5.63
CA PHE A 43 1.44 0.04 4.72
C PHE A 43 0.30 0.95 5.23
N GLN A 44 0.17 1.20 6.54
CA GLN A 44 -0.80 2.17 7.08
C GLN A 44 -0.49 3.60 6.64
N LYS A 45 0.79 3.93 6.39
CA LYS A 45 1.20 5.25 5.89
C LYS A 45 0.72 5.53 4.47
N TYR A 46 0.41 4.49 3.69
CA TYR A 46 0.00 4.60 2.30
C TYR A 46 -1.34 3.87 2.08
N LYS A 47 -2.42 4.63 1.81
CA LYS A 47 -3.71 4.02 1.44
C LYS A 47 -3.64 3.44 0.03
N PHE A 48 -3.11 2.23 -0.10
CA PHE A 48 -3.15 1.48 -1.34
C PHE A 48 -4.60 1.17 -1.72
N ILE A 49 -5.05 1.77 -2.82
CA ILE A 49 -6.36 1.52 -3.41
C ILE A 49 -6.11 0.88 -4.77
N SER A 50 -6.81 -0.21 -5.07
CA SER A 50 -6.70 -0.84 -6.39
C SER A 50 -7.14 0.13 -7.49
N ALA A 51 -6.56 0.03 -8.69
CA ALA A 51 -6.88 0.94 -9.81
C ALA A 51 -8.39 1.00 -10.11
N ILE A 52 -9.10 -0.13 -10.00
CA ILE A 52 -10.55 -0.20 -10.19
C ILE A 52 -11.29 0.59 -9.08
N ASN A 53 -10.91 0.40 -7.83
CA ASN A 53 -11.52 1.12 -6.71
C ASN A 53 -11.17 2.61 -6.76
N ALA A 54 -9.97 2.96 -7.23
CA ALA A 54 -9.56 4.34 -7.42
C ALA A 54 -10.38 5.01 -8.53
N PHE A 55 -10.53 4.34 -9.69
CA PHE A 55 -11.37 4.81 -10.77
C PHE A 55 -12.84 4.96 -10.35
N LYS A 56 -13.36 4.02 -9.55
CA LYS A 56 -14.71 4.10 -8.99
C LYS A 56 -14.87 5.30 -8.05
N LYS A 57 -13.93 5.53 -7.14
CA LYS A 57 -13.92 6.74 -6.29
C LYS A 57 -13.83 8.01 -7.11
N LEU A 58 -13.03 8.00 -8.18
CA LEU A 58 -12.89 9.11 -9.10
C LEU A 58 -14.20 9.43 -9.84
N GLN A 59 -15.01 8.42 -10.13
CA GLN A 59 -16.33 8.58 -10.74
C GLN A 59 -17.39 9.05 -9.73
N GLU A 60 -17.41 8.47 -8.53
CA GLU A 60 -18.44 8.74 -7.52
C GLU A 60 -18.27 10.08 -6.82
N ASP A 61 -17.02 10.51 -6.60
CA ASP A 61 -16.71 11.73 -5.88
C ASP A 61 -16.42 12.89 -6.86
N PRO A 62 -17.29 13.92 -6.98
CA PRO A 62 -17.06 15.06 -7.87
C PRO A 62 -15.81 15.86 -7.51
N ASN A 63 -15.37 15.73 -6.27
CA ASN A 63 -14.29 16.48 -5.64
C ASN A 63 -12.93 15.75 -5.70
N SER A 64 -12.91 14.53 -6.22
CA SER A 64 -11.68 13.76 -6.42
C SER A 64 -10.96 14.13 -7.72
N GLN A 65 -9.63 14.17 -7.67
CA GLN A 65 -8.76 14.45 -8.81
C GLN A 65 -7.61 13.44 -8.87
N LEU A 66 -7.20 13.10 -10.09
CA LEU A 66 -6.08 12.18 -10.34
C LEU A 66 -4.77 12.98 -10.38
N LEU A 67 -3.85 12.64 -9.47
CA LEU A 67 -2.49 13.18 -9.46
C LEU A 67 -1.53 12.13 -10.07
N ASP A 68 -0.96 12.46 -11.22
CA ASP A 68 0.08 11.67 -11.88
C ASP A 68 1.46 12.19 -11.45
N ILE A 69 2.19 11.36 -10.70
CA ILE A 69 3.50 11.72 -10.13
C ILE A 69 4.69 11.26 -10.99
N ARG A 70 4.42 10.58 -12.10
CA ARG A 70 5.45 9.98 -12.95
C ARG A 70 6.33 11.05 -13.59
N ASP A 71 7.58 10.67 -13.88
CA ASP A 71 8.50 11.56 -14.54
C ASP A 71 8.00 11.94 -15.94
N SER A 72 8.34 13.16 -16.35
CA SER A 72 7.93 13.71 -17.64
C SER A 72 8.34 12.85 -18.85
N LYS A 73 9.40 12.03 -18.77
CA LYS A 73 9.79 11.11 -19.86
C LYS A 73 8.88 9.88 -19.91
N SER A 74 8.52 9.32 -18.75
CA SER A 74 7.56 8.22 -18.65
C SER A 74 6.17 8.63 -19.12
N VAL A 75 5.73 9.84 -18.78
CA VAL A 75 4.45 10.38 -19.28
C VAL A 75 4.50 10.65 -20.79
N ALA A 76 5.62 11.15 -21.31
CA ALA A 76 5.78 11.33 -22.76
C ALA A 76 5.75 10.00 -23.54
N TYR A 77 6.16 8.89 -22.91
CA TYR A 77 6.19 7.58 -23.55
C TYR A 77 4.83 6.86 -23.54
N LEU A 78 4.09 6.90 -22.42
CA LEU A 78 2.83 6.17 -22.25
C LEU A 78 1.58 7.06 -22.40
N GLY A 79 1.74 8.38 -22.36
CA GLY A 79 0.65 9.34 -22.25
C GLY A 79 0.07 9.42 -20.83
N SER A 80 -0.60 10.53 -20.54
CA SER A 80 -1.39 10.67 -19.32
C SER A 80 -2.70 9.89 -19.44
N PRO A 81 -3.23 9.33 -18.33
CA PRO A 81 -4.51 8.65 -18.33
C PRO A 81 -5.64 9.56 -18.87
N ASN A 82 -6.48 9.03 -19.75
CA ASN A 82 -7.56 9.82 -20.33
C ASN A 82 -8.82 9.77 -19.44
N LEU A 83 -9.08 10.86 -18.72
CA LEU A 83 -10.26 11.02 -17.86
C LEU A 83 -11.42 11.81 -18.48
N LYS A 84 -11.38 12.06 -19.80
CA LYS A 84 -12.45 12.82 -20.49
C LYS A 84 -13.84 12.19 -20.31
N ILE A 85 -13.89 10.86 -20.15
CA ILE A 85 -15.13 10.10 -19.89
C ILE A 85 -15.78 10.52 -18.55
N LEU A 86 -14.98 10.94 -17.57
CA LEU A 86 -15.43 11.38 -16.25
C LEU A 86 -15.55 12.92 -16.14
N ASN A 87 -15.36 13.65 -17.25
CA ASN A 87 -15.29 15.12 -17.29
C ASN A 87 -14.33 15.74 -16.24
N LYS A 88 -13.25 15.02 -15.93
CA LYS A 88 -12.23 15.40 -14.94
C LYS A 88 -10.86 15.58 -15.60
N SER A 89 -10.03 16.43 -14.99
CA SER A 89 -8.65 16.67 -15.44
C SER A 89 -7.65 15.87 -14.60
N VAL A 90 -6.56 15.43 -15.25
CA VAL A 90 -5.40 14.86 -14.58
C VAL A 90 -4.46 16.01 -14.23
N VAL A 91 -3.98 16.03 -13.00
CA VAL A 91 -2.92 16.92 -12.55
C VAL A 91 -1.60 16.15 -12.64
N GLN A 92 -0.65 16.66 -13.40
CA GLN A 92 0.67 16.05 -13.50
C GLN A 92 1.66 16.88 -12.68
N VAL A 93 2.26 16.27 -11.66
CA VAL A 93 3.33 16.88 -10.88
C VAL A 93 4.42 15.84 -10.71
N GLU A 94 5.53 16.02 -11.40
CA GLU A 94 6.68 15.12 -11.30
C GLU A 94 7.22 15.08 -9.86
N PHE A 95 7.25 13.88 -9.27
CA PHE A 95 7.91 13.66 -7.98
C PHE A 95 9.40 13.40 -8.18
N ARG A 96 10.25 14.09 -7.42
CA ARG A 96 11.71 13.89 -7.41
C ARG A 96 12.18 13.57 -6.00
N GLU A 97 12.92 12.47 -5.89
CA GLU A 97 13.54 12.06 -4.63
C GLU A 97 14.50 13.16 -4.14
N GLY A 98 14.25 13.70 -2.94
CA GLY A 98 15.02 14.81 -2.36
C GLY A 98 14.43 16.23 -2.54
N ASP A 99 13.32 16.40 -3.26
CA ASP A 99 12.59 17.68 -3.40
C ASP A 99 11.16 17.59 -2.82
N GLU A 100 11.02 17.03 -1.62
CA GLU A 100 9.69 16.83 -1.00
C GLU A 100 8.97 18.16 -0.75
N ASP A 101 9.68 19.17 -0.23
CA ASP A 101 9.11 20.48 0.07
C ASP A 101 8.68 21.22 -1.22
N GLY A 102 9.51 21.16 -2.27
CA GLY A 102 9.19 21.76 -3.56
C GLY A 102 8.03 21.05 -4.25
N PHE A 103 7.94 19.73 -4.11
CA PHE A 103 6.82 18.93 -4.61
C PHE A 103 5.51 19.30 -3.92
N LEU A 104 5.49 19.38 -2.58
CA LEU A 104 4.30 19.79 -1.83
C LEU A 104 3.84 21.20 -2.23
N LYS A 105 4.77 22.14 -2.42
CA LYS A 105 4.44 23.49 -2.88
C LYS A 105 3.77 23.49 -4.26
N ARG A 106 4.30 22.73 -5.23
CA ARG A 106 3.71 22.60 -6.57
C ARG A 106 2.31 21.98 -6.54
N ILE A 107 2.10 20.98 -5.66
CA ILE A 107 0.78 20.39 -5.45
C ILE A 107 -0.19 21.45 -4.89
N LEU A 108 0.20 22.16 -3.83
CA LEU A 108 -0.64 23.16 -3.19
C LEU A 108 -0.98 24.33 -4.12
N GLU A 109 -0.06 24.74 -4.99
CA GLU A 109 -0.31 25.78 -5.99
C GLU A 109 -1.25 25.31 -7.10
N THR A 110 -1.21 24.03 -7.45
CA THR A 110 -2.04 23.44 -8.51
C THR A 110 -3.44 23.07 -8.02
N LEU A 111 -3.56 22.64 -6.77
CA LEU A 111 -4.82 22.34 -6.10
C LEU A 111 -5.41 23.64 -5.53
N ARG A 112 -6.27 24.29 -6.32
CA ARG A 112 -6.91 25.56 -5.94
C ARG A 112 -7.81 25.47 -4.69
N GLU A 113 -8.25 24.27 -4.29
CA GLU A 113 -9.02 24.00 -3.07
C GLU A 113 -8.63 22.66 -2.43
N PRO A 114 -8.65 22.53 -1.09
CA PRO A 114 -8.13 21.36 -0.38
C PRO A 114 -9.12 20.20 -0.48
N LEU A 115 -8.84 19.23 -1.34
CA LEU A 115 -9.74 18.13 -1.59
C LEU A 115 -9.02 16.80 -1.82
N ILE A 116 -9.69 15.74 -1.39
CA ILE A 116 -9.15 14.42 -1.04
C ILE A 116 -8.23 13.85 -2.13
N LEU A 117 -6.95 13.69 -1.78
CA LEU A 117 -5.90 13.11 -2.63
C LEU A 117 -6.17 11.62 -2.88
N LEU A 118 -6.37 11.27 -4.14
CA LEU A 118 -6.35 9.89 -4.60
C LEU A 118 -5.05 9.68 -5.39
N PHE A 119 -4.03 9.16 -4.70
CA PHE A 119 -2.79 8.74 -5.34
C PHE A 119 -3.08 7.54 -6.25
N VAL A 120 -2.73 7.66 -7.53
CA VAL A 120 -2.64 6.52 -8.42
C VAL A 120 -1.17 6.40 -8.83
N LEU A 121 -0.65 5.21 -8.58
CA LEU A 121 0.70 4.73 -8.92
C LEU A 121 1.04 4.95 -10.39
#